data_AF-A0A0D2N8E4-F1
#
_entry.id   AF-A0A0D2N8E4-F1
#
_cell.length_a   1.000
_cell.length_b   1.000
_cell.length_c   1.000
_cell.angle_alpha   90.00
_cell.angle_beta   90.00
_cell.angle_gamma   90.00
#
_symmetry.space_group_name_H-M   'P 1'
#
loop_
_entity.id
_entity.type
_entity.pdbx_description
1 polymer ?
#
loop_
_entity_poly.entity_id
_entity_poly.type
_entity_poly.pdbx_seq_one_letter_code
_entity_poly.pdbx_strand_id
1 'polypeptide(L)'
;MPEFGVYEQTYKELKKPYHVHASRSKNKVPMPMIGRVIIHVKTLANRLGKRKKLTLHTPSPKDPIFQSFPDYENEICGSCVKVVSGEISKSKTSAALPLPSEVITINKLQITGSMFPQRRGKEIIMGIDRYLFRFGLGVEGHGLWILTSVYKEITKVKPEPRGEKGFMYRIPQEHWSGPKGTPGFVRILFAFMCEEWTWVFIDHNAMMTIHVLCLRQPVTHEDLVPGSLIWPYIWGVNHGPSLIFETHLAVSGLHQWRQSVLQKRVRDQKPIFLSVKGNQLVFNGYGAQETSDMLFEALILPNTSTYDVCKLDALWARFEAAVFNYQQQCYSLIHAPQEDTKLSYISGLKPFRFNYEAHKHYISSITTYRKMEIRITSARWSEIKNLGLINLFNPRARMQPNGIPIVDESLGPEFTVEYMKGPRRNAQTVQIPMRRIQLRTGPKASDKSVFAYTPLACIFDHKLLGWWATNGVSFMPYDVSNIHNATTLGPYSFRVFVSANHTSLTLKGTTEKDRAMNKKAYHGPIRIEQVGRARRRARKTMAEIKKTMTKAEREEAAKQAGKRKRL
;
A
#
# COMPACT_ATOMS: atom_id res chain seq x y z
N MET A 1 -1.00 3.66 -4.25
CA MET A 1 -2.24 3.40 -3.49
C MET A 1 -1.86 2.37 -2.45
N PRO A 2 -2.47 2.39 -1.26
CA PRO A 2 -2.18 1.41 -0.23
C PRO A 2 -2.54 0.05 -0.75
N GLU A 3 -1.85 -0.91 -0.18
CA GLU A 3 -2.05 -2.32 -0.43
C GLU A 3 -3.41 -2.79 0.11
N PHE A 4 -3.98 -3.84 -0.47
CA PHE A 4 -5.18 -4.52 0.03
C PHE A 4 -5.05 -4.79 1.53
N GLY A 5 -3.87 -5.17 2.01
CA GLY A 5 -3.63 -5.42 3.42
C GLY A 5 -3.82 -4.19 4.32
N VAL A 6 -3.58 -2.97 3.83
CA VAL A 6 -3.90 -1.74 4.55
C VAL A 6 -5.40 -1.56 4.70
N TYR A 7 -6.15 -1.74 3.60
CA TYR A 7 -7.60 -1.61 3.61
C TYR A 7 -8.25 -2.64 4.53
N GLU A 8 -7.78 -3.89 4.46
CA GLU A 8 -8.26 -4.98 5.29
C GLU A 8 -7.99 -4.72 6.78
N GLN A 9 -6.76 -4.32 7.12
CA GLN A 9 -6.42 -3.99 8.50
C GLN A 9 -7.24 -2.80 9.01
N THR A 10 -7.37 -1.74 8.20
CA THR A 10 -8.16 -0.55 8.56
C THR A 10 -9.63 -0.94 8.80
N TYR A 11 -10.21 -1.78 7.94
CA TYR A 11 -11.57 -2.29 8.12
C TYR A 11 -11.70 -3.15 9.39
N LYS A 12 -10.73 -4.04 9.65
CA LYS A 12 -10.69 -4.87 10.87
C LYS A 12 -10.70 -4.00 12.13
N GLU A 13 -9.93 -2.91 12.16
CA GLU A 13 -9.95 -1.97 13.30
C GLU A 13 -11.25 -1.19 13.37
N LEU A 14 -11.78 -0.78 12.22
CA LEU A 14 -13.01 0.02 12.16
C LEU A 14 -14.21 -0.73 12.73
N LYS A 15 -14.30 -2.06 12.51
CA LYS A 15 -15.35 -2.90 13.11
C LYS A 15 -15.19 -3.13 14.62
N LYS A 16 -13.99 -2.96 15.16
CA LYS A 16 -13.65 -3.35 16.53
C LYS A 16 -12.93 -2.21 17.25
N PRO A 17 -13.67 -1.26 17.85
CA PRO A 17 -13.03 -0.18 18.58
C PRO A 17 -12.15 -0.72 19.72
N TYR A 18 -11.04 -0.03 19.98
CA TYR A 18 -9.98 -0.53 20.86
C TYR A 18 -10.45 -0.91 22.27
N HIS A 19 -11.43 -0.18 22.85
CA HIS A 19 -11.96 -0.48 24.18
C HIS A 19 -12.69 -1.83 24.27
N VAL A 20 -13.19 -2.36 23.15
CA VAL A 20 -13.76 -3.72 23.09
C VAL A 20 -12.64 -4.76 23.25
N HIS A 21 -11.44 -4.49 22.74
CA HIS A 21 -10.28 -5.38 22.86
C HIS A 21 -9.54 -5.28 24.20
N ALA A 22 -9.43 -4.08 24.78
CA ALA A 22 -8.68 -3.86 26.01
C ALA A 22 -9.40 -4.40 27.26
N SER A 23 -10.73 -4.54 27.19
CA SER A 23 -11.53 -5.07 28.29
C SER A 23 -11.48 -6.59 28.31
N ARG A 24 -10.91 -7.20 29.35
CA ARG A 24 -10.88 -8.66 29.57
C ARG A 24 -12.25 -9.30 29.85
N SER A 25 -13.34 -8.52 29.81
CA SER A 25 -14.68 -9.03 30.08
C SER A 25 -15.18 -9.90 28.93
N LYS A 26 -15.45 -11.18 29.22
CA LYS A 26 -15.92 -12.18 28.24
C LYS A 26 -17.36 -11.96 27.76
N ASN A 27 -18.14 -11.11 28.43
CA ASN A 27 -19.58 -10.94 28.19
C ASN A 27 -19.93 -9.51 27.75
N LYS A 28 -19.36 -9.01 26.66
CA LYS A 28 -19.76 -7.71 26.12
C LYS A 28 -20.73 -7.87 24.97
N VAL A 29 -21.96 -7.41 25.20
CA VAL A 29 -22.90 -7.04 24.15
C VAL A 29 -22.20 -5.97 23.28
N PRO A 30 -22.18 -6.10 21.95
CA PRO A 30 -21.67 -5.06 21.08
C PRO A 30 -22.46 -3.78 21.32
N MET A 31 -21.84 -2.77 21.95
CA MET A 31 -22.50 -1.47 22.07
C MET A 31 -22.55 -0.83 20.68
N PRO A 32 -23.73 -0.37 20.22
CA PRO A 32 -23.82 0.36 18.98
C PRO A 32 -22.96 1.63 19.09
N MET A 33 -22.00 1.77 18.19
CA MET A 33 -21.15 2.96 18.13
C MET A 33 -21.96 4.10 17.52
N ILE A 34 -22.58 4.90 18.37
CA ILE A 34 -23.28 6.12 17.98
C ILE A 34 -22.30 7.28 18.07
N GLY A 35 -22.17 8.03 16.98
CA GLY A 35 -21.23 9.13 16.91
C GLY A 35 -21.66 10.19 15.92
N ARG A 36 -20.83 11.23 15.80
CA ARG A 36 -21.03 12.37 14.92
C ARG A 36 -19.93 12.46 13.88
N VAL A 37 -20.32 12.73 12.63
CA VAL A 37 -19.38 12.98 11.54
C VAL A 37 -18.83 14.40 11.61
N ILE A 38 -17.51 14.52 11.43
CA ILE A 38 -16.80 15.80 11.33
C ILE A 38 -15.82 15.73 10.16
N ILE A 39 -15.95 16.63 9.20
CA ILE A 39 -15.00 16.83 8.12
C ILE A 39 -14.07 18.01 8.44
N HIS A 40 -12.76 17.79 8.42
CA HIS A 40 -11.78 18.83 8.71
C HIS A 40 -11.45 19.64 7.45
N VAL A 41 -12.17 20.75 7.24
CA VAL A 41 -12.10 21.55 6.00
C VAL A 41 -10.68 22.00 5.65
N LYS A 42 -9.93 22.50 6.65
CA LYS A 42 -8.59 23.08 6.44
C LYS A 42 -7.54 22.05 6.03
N THR A 43 -7.67 20.82 6.50
CA THR A 43 -6.75 19.71 6.18
C THR A 43 -7.18 18.97 4.92
N LEU A 44 -8.45 19.10 4.50
CA LEU A 44 -8.98 18.49 3.30
C LEU A 44 -8.41 19.08 2.01
N ALA A 45 -8.09 20.37 1.93
CA ALA A 45 -7.49 20.95 0.72
C ALA A 45 -5.97 20.71 0.63
N ASN A 46 -5.43 20.51 -0.58
CA ASN A 46 -4.02 20.84 -0.83
C ASN A 46 -3.91 22.37 -0.97
N ARG A 47 -2.73 22.96 -0.77
CA ARG A 47 -2.57 24.43 -0.76
C ARG A 47 -2.98 25.10 -2.08
N LEU A 48 -3.00 24.33 -3.17
CA LEU A 48 -3.35 24.78 -4.51
C LEU A 48 -4.84 24.59 -4.88
N GLY A 49 -5.66 23.94 -4.03
CA GLY A 49 -7.06 23.61 -4.32
C GLY A 49 -7.28 22.64 -5.51
N LYS A 50 -6.21 22.15 -6.16
CA LYS A 50 -6.27 21.49 -7.47
C LYS A 50 -6.86 20.07 -7.47
N ARG A 51 -7.15 19.48 -6.30
CA ARG A 51 -7.71 18.13 -6.21
C ARG A 51 -8.92 18.13 -5.30
N LYS A 52 -10.12 17.95 -5.88
CA LYS A 52 -11.34 17.69 -5.12
C LYS A 52 -11.14 16.39 -4.33
N LYS A 53 -10.99 16.50 -3.01
CA LYS A 53 -10.84 15.34 -2.11
C LYS A 53 -12.16 14.85 -1.55
N LEU A 54 -13.17 15.71 -1.50
CA LEU A 54 -14.54 15.34 -1.18
C LEU A 54 -15.41 15.64 -2.40
N THR A 55 -16.27 14.70 -2.74
CA THR A 55 -17.24 14.84 -3.83
C THR A 55 -18.59 14.36 -3.32
N LEU A 56 -19.65 15.06 -3.72
CA LEU A 56 -21.02 14.67 -3.41
C LEU A 56 -21.60 13.89 -4.60
N HIS A 57 -22.40 12.88 -4.28
CA HIS A 57 -23.21 12.19 -5.26
C HIS A 57 -24.39 13.08 -5.66
N THR A 58 -24.64 13.19 -6.96
CA THR A 58 -25.78 13.94 -7.51
C THR A 58 -26.58 12.98 -8.39
N PRO A 59 -27.55 12.28 -7.80
CA PRO A 59 -28.39 11.35 -8.55
C PRO A 59 -29.35 12.10 -9.47
N SER A 60 -29.98 11.38 -10.40
CA SER A 60 -31.14 11.91 -11.12
C SER A 60 -32.25 12.25 -10.11
N PRO A 61 -33.05 13.32 -10.32
CA PRO A 61 -34.20 13.61 -9.43
C PRO A 61 -35.18 12.44 -9.28
N LYS A 62 -35.25 11.56 -10.30
CA LYS A 62 -36.10 10.36 -10.33
C LYS A 62 -35.41 9.10 -9.79
N ASP A 63 -34.19 9.20 -9.26
CA ASP A 63 -33.49 8.04 -8.70
C ASP A 63 -34.25 7.47 -7.50
N PRO A 64 -34.62 6.18 -7.51
CA PRO A 64 -35.43 5.58 -6.46
C PRO A 64 -34.63 5.26 -5.18
N ILE A 65 -33.29 5.26 -5.24
CA ILE A 65 -32.41 4.83 -4.14
C ILE A 65 -31.77 6.05 -3.48
N PHE A 66 -31.22 6.94 -4.30
CA PHE A 66 -30.44 8.07 -3.83
C PHE A 66 -31.24 9.38 -3.89
N GLN A 67 -30.90 10.30 -2.99
CA GLN A 67 -31.41 11.67 -3.00
C GLN A 67 -30.25 12.66 -3.14
N SER A 68 -30.52 13.79 -3.78
CA SER A 68 -29.55 14.88 -3.89
C SER A 68 -29.29 15.54 -2.54
N PHE A 69 -28.09 16.11 -2.37
CA PHE A 69 -27.80 16.94 -1.21
C PHE A 69 -28.48 18.30 -1.36
N PRO A 70 -28.92 18.93 -0.24
CA PRO A 70 -29.38 20.32 -0.27
C PRO A 70 -28.32 21.21 -0.93
N ASP A 71 -28.75 22.11 -1.81
CA ASP A 71 -27.92 23.02 -2.61
C ASP A 71 -27.19 22.41 -3.84
N TYR A 72 -27.36 21.11 -4.15
CA TYR A 72 -26.59 20.41 -5.22
C TYR A 72 -27.45 19.71 -6.28
N GLU A 73 -28.70 20.10 -6.48
CA GLU A 73 -29.64 19.39 -7.37
C GLU A 73 -29.23 19.38 -8.85
N ASN A 74 -28.36 20.29 -9.29
CA ASN A 74 -28.00 20.49 -10.70
C ASN A 74 -26.53 20.20 -11.05
N GLU A 75 -25.70 19.75 -10.11
CA GLU A 75 -24.30 19.42 -10.43
C GLU A 75 -24.17 18.00 -10.99
N ILE A 76 -23.28 17.77 -11.95
CA ILE A 76 -23.03 16.43 -12.49
C ILE A 76 -21.92 15.74 -11.69
N CYS A 77 -22.22 14.57 -11.13
CA CYS A 77 -21.25 13.78 -10.39
C CYS A 77 -20.27 13.07 -11.33
N GLY A 78 -19.06 13.62 -11.47
CA GLY A 78 -17.98 12.98 -12.25
C GLY A 78 -17.54 11.60 -11.76
N SER A 79 -17.90 11.20 -10.53
CA SER A 79 -17.62 9.86 -9.98
C SER A 79 -18.65 8.80 -10.42
N CYS A 80 -19.83 9.21 -10.89
CA CYS A 80 -20.98 8.34 -11.15
C CYS A 80 -21.38 8.27 -12.62
N VAL A 81 -21.02 9.28 -13.43
CA VAL A 81 -21.25 9.24 -14.87
C VAL A 81 -20.30 8.22 -15.49
N LYS A 82 -20.86 7.17 -16.11
CA LYS A 82 -20.12 6.36 -17.10
C LYS A 82 -19.63 7.34 -18.16
N VAL A 83 -18.32 7.41 -18.39
CA VAL A 83 -17.79 8.19 -19.51
C VAL A 83 -18.23 7.49 -20.80
N VAL A 84 -19.46 7.77 -21.25
CA VAL A 84 -20.03 7.30 -22.51
C VAL A 84 -19.60 8.27 -23.61
N SER A 85 -18.29 8.46 -23.78
CA SER A 85 -17.66 9.10 -24.96
C SER A 85 -16.19 9.32 -24.67
N GLY A 86 -15.31 8.85 -25.57
CA GLY A 86 -13.85 8.91 -25.45
C GLY A 86 -13.20 10.32 -25.47
N GLU A 87 -13.96 11.37 -25.18
CA GLU A 87 -13.44 12.73 -25.09
C GLU A 87 -13.12 13.09 -23.64
N ILE A 88 -11.89 12.80 -23.24
CA ILE A 88 -11.33 13.36 -22.01
C ILE A 88 -11.09 14.85 -22.27
N SER A 89 -12.10 15.67 -22.00
CA SER A 89 -11.92 17.12 -21.99
C SER A 89 -10.85 17.45 -20.94
N LYS A 90 -9.71 17.98 -21.38
CA LYS A 90 -8.67 18.51 -20.49
C LYS A 90 -9.24 19.77 -19.83
N SER A 91 -9.84 19.63 -18.65
CA SER A 91 -10.37 20.77 -17.91
C SER A 91 -9.23 21.75 -17.59
N LYS A 92 -9.34 22.99 -18.08
CA LYS A 92 -8.42 24.09 -17.80
C LYS A 92 -8.29 24.29 -16.29
N THR A 93 -7.05 24.43 -15.84
CA THR A 93 -6.66 24.79 -14.47
C THR A 93 -7.35 26.09 -14.04
N SER A 94 -8.36 25.99 -13.18
CA SER A 94 -8.98 27.16 -12.54
C SER A 94 -8.15 27.64 -11.35
N ALA A 95 -8.23 28.94 -11.08
CA ALA A 95 -7.66 29.61 -9.92
C ALA A 95 -8.11 28.95 -8.59
N ALA A 96 -7.42 29.28 -7.50
CA ALA A 96 -7.70 28.78 -6.16
C ALA A 96 -9.18 29.01 -5.80
N LEU A 97 -9.97 27.94 -5.88
CA LEU A 97 -11.39 27.97 -5.53
C LEU A 97 -11.53 28.29 -4.03
N PRO A 98 -12.60 29.01 -3.62
CA PRO A 98 -12.98 29.14 -2.22
C PRO A 98 -13.08 27.75 -1.54
N LEU A 99 -13.09 27.73 -0.20
CA LEU A 99 -13.25 26.49 0.58
C LEU A 99 -14.38 25.65 -0.07
N PRO A 100 -14.16 24.35 -0.31
CA PRO A 100 -15.11 23.56 -1.10
C PRO A 100 -16.47 23.61 -0.39
N SER A 101 -17.46 24.21 -1.06
CA SER A 101 -18.82 24.38 -0.55
C SER A 101 -19.38 23.05 -0.07
N GLU A 102 -18.96 21.94 -0.69
CA GLU A 102 -19.35 20.58 -0.38
C GLU A 102 -19.05 20.21 1.09
N VAL A 103 -17.93 20.66 1.63
CA VAL A 103 -17.51 20.32 3.00
C VAL A 103 -18.34 21.07 4.03
N ILE A 104 -18.62 22.34 3.75
CA ILE A 104 -19.45 23.18 4.59
C ILE A 104 -20.85 22.55 4.67
N THR A 105 -21.38 22.08 3.53
CA THR A 105 -22.65 21.35 3.48
C THR A 105 -22.64 20.12 4.37
N ILE A 106 -21.66 19.21 4.25
CA ILE A 106 -21.64 17.99 5.08
C ILE A 106 -21.58 18.29 6.59
N ASN A 107 -20.76 19.25 7.02
CA ASN A 107 -20.69 19.60 8.45
C ASN A 107 -21.97 20.30 8.95
N LYS A 108 -22.67 21.06 8.08
CA LYS A 108 -23.95 21.70 8.41
C LYS A 108 -25.07 20.69 8.62
N LEU A 109 -25.03 19.53 7.96
CA LEU A 109 -26.01 18.46 8.13
C LEU A 109 -25.99 17.81 9.52
N GLN A 110 -24.95 18.05 10.33
CA GLN A 110 -24.84 17.52 11.70
C GLN A 110 -25.06 15.99 11.77
N ILE A 111 -24.50 15.25 10.80
CA ILE A 111 -24.77 13.81 10.63
C ILE A 111 -24.36 13.04 11.89
N THR A 112 -25.32 12.35 12.51
CA THR A 112 -25.14 11.48 13.67
C THR A 112 -25.82 10.14 13.43
N GLY A 113 -25.37 9.10 14.11
CA GLY A 113 -26.00 7.78 14.05
C GLY A 113 -25.04 6.64 14.34
N SER A 114 -25.56 5.42 14.23
CA SER A 114 -24.75 4.21 14.27
C SER A 114 -23.91 4.07 13.01
N MET A 115 -22.70 3.53 13.16
CA MET A 115 -21.76 3.35 12.06
C MET A 115 -21.78 1.91 11.51
N PHE A 116 -21.97 1.79 10.20
CA PHE A 116 -21.97 0.53 9.45
C PHE A 116 -20.79 0.51 8.46
N PRO A 117 -19.62 -0.02 8.85
CA PRO A 117 -18.47 -0.08 7.98
C PRO A 117 -18.53 -1.28 7.03
N GLN A 118 -18.08 -1.08 5.79
CA GLN A 118 -17.87 -2.16 4.82
C GLN A 118 -16.69 -1.83 3.89
N ARG A 119 -16.22 -2.80 3.10
CA ARG A 119 -15.11 -2.59 2.17
C ARG A 119 -15.22 -3.47 0.93
N ARG A 120 -14.64 -3.00 -0.18
CA ARG A 120 -14.51 -3.76 -1.43
C ARG A 120 -13.20 -3.39 -2.12
N GLY A 121 -12.27 -4.34 -2.17
CA GLY A 121 -10.94 -4.14 -2.75
C GLY A 121 -10.18 -2.98 -2.09
N LYS A 122 -10.01 -1.87 -2.81
CA LYS A 122 -9.29 -0.66 -2.33
C LYS A 122 -10.20 0.51 -1.98
N GLU A 123 -11.41 0.22 -1.53
CA GLU A 123 -12.32 1.22 -0.98
C GLU A 123 -12.92 0.72 0.33
N ILE A 124 -13.11 1.66 1.26
CA ILE A 124 -13.88 1.46 2.50
C ILE A 124 -15.14 2.31 2.37
N ILE A 125 -16.28 1.80 2.80
CA ILE A 125 -17.49 2.60 2.96
C ILE A 125 -17.89 2.63 4.43
N MET A 126 -18.45 3.74 4.85
CA MET A 126 -18.99 3.94 6.19
C MET A 126 -20.41 4.48 6.04
N GLY A 127 -21.41 3.69 6.40
CA GLY A 127 -22.80 4.13 6.49
C GLY A 127 -23.11 4.73 7.85
N ILE A 128 -23.74 5.89 7.90
CA ILE A 128 -24.20 6.58 9.12
C ILE A 128 -25.54 7.27 8.81
N ASP A 129 -26.61 6.86 9.49
CA ASP A 129 -27.98 7.26 9.14
C ASP A 129 -28.22 7.04 7.64
N ARG A 130 -28.66 8.04 6.86
CA ARG A 130 -28.87 7.89 5.41
C ARG A 130 -27.63 8.18 4.56
N TYR A 131 -26.46 8.38 5.16
CA TYR A 131 -25.27 8.85 4.45
C TYR A 131 -24.23 7.74 4.33
N LEU A 132 -23.66 7.60 3.12
CA LEU A 132 -22.58 6.68 2.84
C LEU A 132 -21.31 7.46 2.51
N PHE A 133 -20.24 7.21 3.25
CA PHE A 133 -18.93 7.80 3.01
C PHE A 133 -18.00 6.76 2.40
N ARG A 134 -17.71 6.87 1.11
CA ARG A 134 -16.75 6.00 0.41
C ARG A 134 -15.37 6.62 0.39
N PHE A 135 -14.40 5.90 0.95
CA PHE A 135 -13.01 6.30 1.11
C PHE A 135 -12.10 5.52 0.16
N GLY A 136 -11.39 6.25 -0.70
CA GLY A 136 -10.19 5.77 -1.38
C GLY A 136 -8.98 6.30 -0.64
N LEU A 137 -8.21 5.44 0.03
CA LEU A 137 -7.18 5.88 0.97
C LEU A 137 -5.99 6.58 0.27
N GLY A 138 -5.66 6.23 -0.99
CA GLY A 138 -4.48 6.81 -1.66
C GLY A 138 -3.18 6.49 -0.91
N VAL A 139 -1.98 6.82 -1.39
CA VAL A 139 -0.73 6.14 -0.95
C VAL A 139 -0.45 6.09 0.57
N GLU A 140 -0.79 7.15 1.33
CA GLU A 140 -0.51 7.24 2.79
C GLU A 140 -1.77 7.42 3.64
N GLY A 141 -2.95 7.15 3.06
CA GLY A 141 -4.20 7.19 3.80
C GLY A 141 -4.39 5.95 4.66
N HIS A 142 -4.88 6.15 5.87
CA HIS A 142 -5.26 5.08 6.81
C HIS A 142 -6.27 5.61 7.82
N GLY A 143 -6.81 4.71 8.65
CA GLY A 143 -7.66 5.09 9.78
C GLY A 143 -7.24 4.38 11.07
N LEU A 144 -7.58 5.00 12.20
CA LEU A 144 -7.35 4.43 13.53
C LEU A 144 -8.29 5.07 14.56
N TRP A 145 -8.51 4.36 15.67
CA TRP A 145 -9.21 4.88 16.85
C TRP A 145 -8.25 5.62 17.78
N ILE A 146 -8.65 6.82 18.18
CA ILE A 146 -8.01 7.60 19.25
C ILE A 146 -9.03 7.93 20.35
N LEU A 147 -8.57 8.19 21.56
CA LEU A 147 -9.44 8.72 22.61
C LEU A 147 -10.04 10.05 22.15
N THR A 148 -11.33 10.26 22.41
CA THR A 148 -12.03 11.49 22.06
C THR A 148 -11.43 12.71 22.75
N SER A 149 -10.89 12.55 23.97
CA SER A 149 -10.12 13.61 24.66
C SER A 149 -8.88 14.02 23.85
N VAL A 150 -8.08 13.06 23.40
CA VAL A 150 -6.89 13.27 22.56
C VAL A 150 -7.24 13.93 21.24
N TYR A 151 -8.31 13.47 20.59
CA TYR A 151 -8.84 14.10 19.38
C TYR A 151 -9.20 15.58 19.60
N LYS A 152 -9.92 15.87 20.69
CA LYS A 152 -10.32 17.24 21.06
C LYS A 152 -9.10 18.12 21.33
N GLU A 153 -8.07 17.61 22.02
CA GLU A 153 -6.83 18.36 22.26
C GLU A 153 -6.08 18.69 20.96
N ILE A 154 -5.94 17.72 20.06
CA ILE A 154 -5.32 17.92 18.73
C ILE A 154 -6.07 19.00 17.94
N THR A 155 -7.41 18.95 17.97
CA THR A 155 -8.27 19.79 17.12
C THR A 155 -8.63 21.13 17.73
N LYS A 156 -8.40 21.32 19.04
CA LYS A 156 -8.46 22.61 19.73
C LYS A 156 -7.44 23.60 19.18
N VAL A 157 -6.29 23.12 18.70
CA VAL A 157 -5.25 23.94 18.08
C VAL A 157 -5.55 24.14 16.60
N LYS A 158 -5.37 25.36 16.09
CA LYS A 158 -5.52 25.66 14.66
C LYS A 158 -4.47 24.86 13.86
N PRO A 159 -4.86 24.19 12.75
CA PRO A 159 -3.90 23.44 11.96
C PRO A 159 -2.89 24.39 11.29
N GLU A 160 -1.64 23.95 11.22
CA GLU A 160 -0.49 24.71 10.72
C GLU A 160 -0.20 24.39 9.25
N PRO A 161 0.30 25.36 8.46
CA PRO A 161 0.68 25.12 7.07
C PRO A 161 1.93 24.23 6.97
N ARG A 162 1.88 23.20 6.10
CA ARG A 162 2.98 22.25 5.87
C ARG A 162 3.33 22.14 4.37
N GLY A 163 3.84 23.24 3.83
CA GLY A 163 4.24 23.35 2.42
C GLY A 163 3.05 23.28 1.47
N GLU A 164 3.29 22.79 0.24
CA GLU A 164 2.25 22.67 -0.79
C GLU A 164 1.17 21.62 -0.45
N LYS A 165 1.49 20.68 0.44
CA LYS A 165 0.59 19.58 0.81
C LYS A 165 -0.64 20.04 1.60
N GLY A 166 -0.67 21.28 2.08
CA GLY A 166 -1.79 21.87 2.83
C GLY A 166 -1.53 21.96 4.33
N PHE A 167 -2.60 21.91 5.14
CA PHE A 167 -2.52 22.09 6.58
C PHE A 167 -2.46 20.74 7.33
N MET A 168 -1.94 20.76 8.56
CA MET A 168 -1.88 19.62 9.48
C MET A 168 -2.05 20.09 10.93
N TYR A 169 -2.64 19.26 11.79
CA TYR A 169 -2.70 19.52 13.22
C TYR A 169 -1.40 19.11 13.90
N ARG A 170 -0.97 19.89 14.89
CA ARG A 170 0.13 19.51 15.76
C ARG A 170 -0.37 18.49 16.78
N ILE A 171 0.38 17.41 16.97
CA ILE A 171 0.08 16.39 17.97
C ILE A 171 0.66 16.89 19.31
N PRO A 172 -0.14 16.94 20.41
CA PRO A 172 0.37 17.26 21.73
C PRO A 172 1.52 16.33 22.13
N GLN A 173 2.49 16.87 22.89
CA GLN A 173 3.76 16.19 23.14
C GLN A 173 3.59 14.93 23.99
N GLU A 174 2.58 14.90 24.86
CA GLU A 174 2.14 13.79 25.69
C GLU A 174 1.62 12.59 24.88
N HIS A 175 1.05 12.85 23.69
CA HIS A 175 0.53 11.81 22.79
C HIS A 175 1.50 11.43 21.69
N TRP A 176 2.60 12.19 21.56
CA TRP A 176 3.61 12.02 20.53
C TRP A 176 4.79 11.17 21.02
N SER A 177 5.03 10.03 20.34
CA SER A 177 6.14 9.12 20.69
C SER A 177 7.41 9.34 19.84
N GLY A 178 7.49 10.45 19.10
CA GLY A 178 8.65 10.76 18.25
C GLY A 178 9.82 11.45 18.94
N PRO A 179 10.84 11.85 18.16
CA PRO A 179 12.08 12.35 18.72
C PRO A 179 11.90 13.57 19.60
N LYS A 180 12.61 13.62 20.74
CA LYS A 180 12.62 14.78 21.62
C LYS A 180 12.95 16.05 20.81
N GLY A 181 12.15 17.10 21.01
CA GLY A 181 12.30 18.38 20.30
C GLY A 181 11.77 18.38 18.85
N THR A 182 11.24 17.27 18.34
CA THR A 182 10.61 17.22 17.02
C THR A 182 9.09 17.15 17.15
N PRO A 183 8.35 18.19 16.71
CA PRO A 183 6.90 18.20 16.82
C PRO A 183 6.27 17.14 15.91
N GLY A 184 5.30 16.39 16.46
CA GLY A 184 4.43 15.50 15.71
C GLY A 184 3.36 16.27 14.96
N PHE A 185 3.02 15.82 13.76
CA PHE A 185 1.93 16.39 12.96
C PHE A 185 1.05 15.29 12.41
N VAL A 186 -0.25 15.55 12.34
CA VAL A 186 -1.26 14.64 11.78
C VAL A 186 -2.20 15.40 10.86
N ARG A 187 -2.51 14.81 9.70
CA ARG A 187 -3.54 15.35 8.79
C ARG A 187 -4.82 14.54 8.93
N ILE A 188 -5.70 14.94 9.84
CA ILE A 188 -7.03 14.36 9.99
C ILE A 188 -7.92 14.94 8.90
N LEU A 189 -8.59 14.10 8.10
CA LEU A 189 -9.50 14.54 7.04
C LEU A 189 -10.97 14.38 7.42
N PHE A 190 -11.26 13.25 8.07
CA PHE A 190 -12.59 12.83 8.49
C PHE A 190 -12.47 12.25 9.90
N ALA A 191 -13.46 12.54 10.75
CA ALA A 191 -13.61 11.94 12.06
C ALA A 191 -15.04 11.47 12.30
N PHE A 192 -15.18 10.30 12.91
CA PHE A 192 -16.43 9.81 13.50
C PHE A 192 -16.26 9.82 15.02
N MET A 193 -16.77 10.87 15.64
CA MET A 193 -16.56 11.18 17.06
C MET A 193 -17.67 10.53 17.89
N CYS A 194 -17.33 9.49 18.64
CA CYS A 194 -18.18 8.96 19.70
C CYS A 194 -17.81 9.61 21.04
N GLU A 195 -18.49 9.22 22.11
CA GLU A 195 -18.26 9.74 23.45
C GLU A 195 -16.81 9.55 23.93
N GLU A 196 -16.34 8.30 23.99
CA GLU A 196 -15.01 7.97 24.51
C GLU A 196 -13.93 7.87 23.43
N TRP A 197 -14.30 7.39 22.24
CA TRP A 197 -13.36 7.11 21.15
C TRP A 197 -13.80 7.79 19.86
N THR A 198 -12.82 8.30 19.12
CA THR A 198 -13.01 8.92 17.81
C THR A 198 -12.24 8.13 16.78
N TRP A 199 -12.94 7.66 15.74
CA TRP A 199 -12.28 7.12 14.56
C TRP A 199 -11.83 8.28 13.69
N VAL A 200 -10.57 8.28 13.26
CA VAL A 200 -10.02 9.31 12.38
C VAL A 200 -9.46 8.68 11.11
N PHE A 201 -9.76 9.28 9.96
CA PHE A 201 -9.01 9.03 8.72
C PHE A 201 -7.91 10.08 8.55
N ILE A 202 -6.70 9.60 8.35
CA ILE A 202 -5.47 10.39 8.29
C ILE A 202 -4.79 10.17 6.93
N ASP A 203 -4.26 11.24 6.34
CA ASP A 203 -3.50 11.14 5.08
C ASP A 203 -2.41 12.21 4.94
N HIS A 204 -1.16 11.77 5.08
CA HIS A 204 0.01 12.65 5.01
C HIS A 204 0.32 13.14 3.59
N ASN A 205 -0.11 12.42 2.56
CA ASN A 205 0.15 12.75 1.17
C ASN A 205 -0.99 13.51 0.48
N ALA A 206 -2.12 13.73 1.15
CA ALA A 206 -3.26 14.45 0.58
C ALA A 206 -3.75 13.80 -0.73
N MET A 207 -3.75 12.46 -0.78
CA MET A 207 -4.23 11.64 -1.88
C MET A 207 -5.53 10.89 -1.58
N MET A 208 -5.99 10.87 -0.34
CA MET A 208 -7.26 10.27 0.05
C MET A 208 -8.42 11.02 -0.60
N THR A 209 -9.41 10.25 -1.05
CA THR A 209 -10.65 10.75 -1.62
C THR A 209 -11.84 10.24 -0.81
N ILE A 210 -12.84 11.11 -0.63
CA ILE A 210 -14.10 10.86 0.05
C ILE A 210 -15.20 11.13 -0.97
N HIS A 211 -16.07 10.15 -1.20
CA HIS A 211 -17.27 10.33 -2.00
C HIS A 211 -18.47 10.09 -1.10
N VAL A 212 -19.37 11.07 -1.00
CA VAL A 212 -20.52 11.00 -0.11
C VAL A 212 -21.78 10.75 -0.91
N LEU A 213 -22.51 9.69 -0.58
CA LEU A 213 -23.83 9.39 -1.13
C LEU A 213 -24.89 9.63 -0.06
N CYS A 214 -26.09 10.02 -0.48
CA CYS A 214 -27.25 10.19 0.39
C CYS A 214 -28.36 9.26 -0.10
N LEU A 215 -28.75 8.31 0.74
CA LEU A 215 -29.88 7.41 0.50
C LEU A 215 -31.19 8.11 0.87
N ARG A 216 -32.29 7.68 0.25
CA ARG A 216 -33.64 8.12 0.66
C ARG A 216 -34.05 7.56 2.02
N GLN A 217 -33.53 6.38 2.38
CA GLN A 217 -33.79 5.69 3.64
C GLN A 217 -32.50 5.58 4.47
N PRO A 218 -32.60 5.47 5.81
CA PRO A 218 -31.45 5.15 6.66
C PRO A 218 -30.78 3.83 6.22
N VAL A 219 -29.45 3.80 6.27
CA VAL A 219 -28.66 2.62 5.93
C VAL A 219 -28.82 1.53 6.97
N THR A 220 -28.97 0.30 6.51
CA THR A 220 -29.00 -0.91 7.33
C THR A 220 -27.76 -1.76 7.08
N HIS A 221 -27.58 -2.83 7.87
CA HIS A 221 -26.48 -3.75 7.63
C HIS A 221 -26.70 -4.54 6.33
N GLU A 222 -27.95 -4.89 6.04
CA GLU A 222 -28.40 -5.64 4.86
C GLU A 222 -28.10 -4.88 3.57
N ASP A 223 -28.21 -3.54 3.60
CA ASP A 223 -27.86 -2.68 2.48
C ASP A 223 -26.37 -2.78 2.09
N LEU A 224 -25.49 -3.15 3.03
CA LEU A 224 -24.04 -3.19 2.83
C LEU A 224 -23.50 -4.63 2.67
N VAL A 225 -24.31 -5.55 2.16
CA VAL A 225 -23.92 -6.93 1.85
C VAL A 225 -23.83 -7.13 0.33
N PRO A 226 -22.86 -7.90 -0.20
CA PRO A 226 -22.86 -8.31 -1.60
C PRO A 226 -24.22 -8.91 -2.02
N GLY A 227 -24.77 -8.40 -3.13
CA GLY A 227 -26.08 -8.80 -3.65
C GLY A 227 -27.25 -7.94 -3.19
N SER A 228 -27.06 -7.00 -2.26
CA SER A 228 -28.09 -6.00 -1.92
C SER A 228 -28.41 -5.09 -3.11
N LEU A 229 -29.59 -4.45 -3.07
CA LEU A 229 -30.05 -3.55 -4.12
C LEU A 229 -29.05 -2.42 -4.38
N ILE A 230 -28.46 -1.84 -3.33
CA ILE A 230 -27.57 -0.69 -3.46
C ILE A 230 -26.11 -1.10 -3.73
N TRP A 231 -25.74 -2.36 -3.46
CA TRP A 231 -24.36 -2.84 -3.54
C TRP A 231 -23.65 -2.47 -4.84
N PRO A 232 -24.23 -2.64 -6.04
CA PRO A 232 -23.55 -2.29 -7.29
C PRO A 232 -23.29 -0.79 -7.46
N TYR A 233 -24.11 0.06 -6.82
CA TYR A 233 -24.14 1.51 -7.02
C TYR A 233 -23.25 2.28 -6.03
N ILE A 234 -23.02 1.72 -4.85
CA ILE A 234 -22.18 2.36 -3.84
C ILE A 234 -20.69 2.37 -4.24
N TRP A 235 -20.27 1.42 -5.08
CA TRP A 235 -18.90 1.33 -5.58
C TRP A 235 -18.74 2.13 -6.88
N GLY A 236 -17.54 2.66 -7.12
CA GLY A 236 -17.29 3.40 -8.37
C GLY A 236 -17.39 2.46 -9.58
N VAL A 237 -17.83 2.99 -10.74
CA VAL A 237 -17.92 2.24 -12.01
C VAL A 237 -16.58 1.67 -12.50
N ASN A 238 -15.48 2.02 -11.83
CA ASN A 238 -14.11 1.56 -12.10
C ASN A 238 -13.64 0.46 -11.12
N HIS A 239 -14.54 -0.08 -10.29
CA HIS A 239 -14.22 -1.11 -9.30
C HIS A 239 -14.99 -2.40 -9.59
N GLY A 240 -14.25 -3.49 -9.67
CA GLY A 240 -14.76 -4.83 -9.88
C GLY A 240 -15.26 -5.51 -8.61
N PRO A 241 -15.76 -6.75 -8.75
CA PRO A 241 -16.07 -7.62 -7.61
C PRO A 241 -14.86 -7.87 -6.72
N SER A 242 -15.11 -8.12 -5.44
CA SER A 242 -14.11 -8.63 -4.52
C SER A 242 -13.69 -10.04 -4.92
N LEU A 243 -12.38 -10.30 -5.00
CA LEU A 243 -11.88 -11.65 -5.31
C LEU A 243 -12.12 -12.65 -4.16
N ILE A 244 -12.43 -12.18 -2.95
CA ILE A 244 -12.69 -13.00 -1.76
C ILE A 244 -14.19 -13.16 -1.49
N PHE A 245 -14.96 -12.06 -1.52
CA PHE A 245 -16.37 -12.07 -1.10
C PHE A 245 -17.35 -12.23 -2.26
N GLU A 246 -16.90 -12.01 -3.49
CA GLU A 246 -17.70 -12.08 -4.71
C GLU A 246 -16.98 -12.97 -5.74
N THR A 247 -16.37 -14.06 -5.29
CA THR A 247 -15.45 -14.90 -6.09
C THR A 247 -16.07 -15.36 -7.41
N HIS A 248 -17.35 -15.74 -7.43
CA HIS A 248 -18.03 -16.15 -8.66
C HIS A 248 -18.12 -15.01 -9.70
N LEU A 249 -18.48 -13.79 -9.28
CA LEU A 249 -18.49 -12.62 -10.15
C LEU A 249 -17.07 -12.26 -10.60
N ALA A 250 -16.09 -12.39 -9.71
CA ALA A 250 -14.69 -12.12 -10.02
C ALA A 250 -14.10 -13.10 -11.03
N VAL A 251 -14.37 -14.40 -10.91
CA VAL A 251 -13.98 -15.43 -11.89
C VAL A 251 -14.63 -15.13 -13.23
N SER A 252 -15.94 -14.86 -13.26
CA SER A 252 -16.63 -14.48 -14.50
C SER A 252 -16.01 -13.23 -15.14
N GLY A 253 -15.76 -12.17 -14.36
CA GLY A 253 -15.12 -10.95 -14.85
C GLY A 253 -13.70 -11.17 -15.36
N LEU A 254 -12.94 -12.08 -14.72
CA LEU A 254 -11.59 -12.47 -15.13
C LEU A 254 -11.60 -13.22 -16.46
N HIS A 255 -12.52 -14.16 -16.68
CA HIS A 255 -12.66 -14.86 -17.96
C HIS A 255 -13.16 -13.92 -19.07
N GLN A 256 -14.12 -13.05 -18.80
CA GLN A 256 -14.57 -12.04 -19.77
C GLN A 256 -13.41 -11.12 -20.18
N TRP A 257 -12.60 -10.70 -19.20
CA TRP A 257 -11.39 -9.93 -19.48
C TRP A 257 -10.40 -10.72 -20.34
N ARG A 258 -10.14 -12.00 -20.03
CA ARG A 258 -9.30 -12.90 -20.86
C ARG A 258 -9.78 -12.92 -22.31
N GLN A 259 -11.07 -13.18 -22.53
CA GLN A 259 -11.67 -13.22 -23.86
C GLN A 259 -11.52 -11.88 -24.58
N SER A 260 -11.75 -10.77 -23.88
CA SER A 260 -11.57 -9.43 -24.45
C SER A 260 -10.13 -9.16 -24.88
N VAL A 261 -9.12 -9.70 -24.17
CA VAL A 261 -7.71 -9.59 -24.55
C VAL A 261 -7.41 -10.40 -25.81
N LEU A 262 -7.95 -11.62 -25.90
CA LEU A 262 -7.73 -12.54 -27.00
C LEU A 262 -8.42 -12.10 -28.31
N GLN A 263 -9.58 -11.44 -28.19
CA GLN A 263 -10.36 -10.96 -29.34
C GLN A 263 -9.85 -9.64 -29.94
N LYS A 264 -8.86 -8.96 -29.33
CA LYS A 264 -8.30 -7.73 -29.89
C LYS A 264 -7.61 -8.01 -31.23
N ARG A 265 -7.96 -7.22 -32.26
CA ARG A 265 -7.28 -7.23 -33.57
C ARG A 265 -5.77 -7.02 -33.45
N VAL A 266 -5.35 -6.14 -32.54
CA VAL A 266 -3.94 -5.90 -32.21
C VAL A 266 -3.65 -6.57 -30.87
N ARG A 267 -2.67 -7.49 -30.86
CA ARG A 267 -2.27 -8.23 -29.66
C ARG A 267 -1.91 -7.26 -28.53
N ASP A 268 -2.45 -7.49 -27.33
CA ASP A 268 -2.17 -6.67 -26.15
C ASP A 268 -0.75 -6.93 -25.62
N GLN A 269 0.20 -6.14 -26.11
CA GLN A 269 1.62 -6.21 -25.73
C GLN A 269 1.92 -5.57 -24.36
N LYS A 270 0.90 -5.06 -23.65
CA LYS A 270 1.10 -4.46 -22.33
C LYS A 270 1.64 -5.51 -21.35
N PRO A 271 2.70 -5.20 -20.58
CA PRO A 271 3.17 -6.07 -19.50
C PRO A 271 2.05 -6.48 -18.54
N ILE A 272 1.95 -7.77 -18.20
CA ILE A 272 0.90 -8.31 -17.32
C ILE A 272 0.87 -7.58 -15.98
N PHE A 273 2.02 -7.18 -15.44
CA PHE A 273 2.10 -6.38 -14.22
C PHE A 273 1.31 -5.07 -14.31
N LEU A 274 1.39 -4.38 -15.45
CA LEU A 274 0.67 -3.13 -15.67
C LEU A 274 -0.83 -3.35 -15.88
N SER A 275 -1.20 -4.49 -16.46
CA SER A 275 -2.59 -4.87 -16.64
C SER A 275 -3.26 -5.18 -15.31
N VAL A 276 -2.63 -5.99 -14.46
CA VAL A 276 -3.15 -6.34 -13.13
C VAL A 276 -3.23 -5.10 -12.23
N LYS A 277 -2.11 -4.41 -12.02
CA LYS A 277 -2.04 -3.22 -11.15
C LYS A 277 -2.98 -2.10 -11.61
N GLY A 278 -3.18 -1.96 -12.92
CA GLY A 278 -3.93 -0.85 -13.52
C GLY A 278 -5.42 -1.09 -13.67
N ASN A 279 -5.91 -2.33 -13.55
CA ASN A 279 -7.28 -2.69 -13.86
C ASN A 279 -8.05 -3.14 -12.61
N GLN A 280 -8.55 -2.17 -11.84
CA GLN A 280 -9.34 -2.45 -10.63
C GLN A 280 -10.75 -3.00 -10.93
N LEU A 281 -11.18 -3.01 -12.20
CA LEU A 281 -12.43 -3.67 -12.64
C LEU A 281 -12.33 -5.19 -12.61
N VAL A 282 -11.12 -5.73 -12.80
CA VAL A 282 -10.89 -7.17 -12.86
C VAL A 282 -10.09 -7.62 -11.65
N PHE A 283 -9.08 -6.84 -11.25
CA PHE A 283 -8.14 -7.16 -10.17
C PHE A 283 -8.33 -6.23 -8.98
N ASN A 284 -9.57 -6.13 -8.49
CA ASN A 284 -9.90 -5.20 -7.41
C ASN A 284 -9.15 -5.57 -6.12
N GLY A 285 -8.30 -4.65 -5.63
CA GLY A 285 -7.40 -4.92 -4.50
C GLY A 285 -5.93 -5.01 -4.89
N TYR A 286 -5.60 -5.31 -6.15
CA TYR A 286 -4.21 -5.49 -6.57
C TYR A 286 -3.46 -4.18 -6.75
N GLY A 287 -2.44 -3.95 -5.92
CA GLY A 287 -1.46 -2.88 -6.04
C GLY A 287 -0.13 -3.36 -6.61
N ALA A 288 0.90 -2.51 -6.49
CA ALA A 288 2.22 -2.86 -7.02
C ALA A 288 2.89 -3.99 -6.21
N GLN A 289 2.65 -4.03 -4.90
CA GLN A 289 3.14 -5.08 -4.01
C GLN A 289 2.49 -6.41 -4.37
N GLU A 290 1.15 -6.47 -4.30
CA GLU A 290 0.37 -7.68 -4.52
C GLU A 290 0.60 -8.24 -5.91
N THR A 291 0.71 -7.38 -6.93
CA THR A 291 1.00 -7.84 -8.30
C THR A 291 2.39 -8.45 -8.41
N SER A 292 3.41 -7.89 -7.74
CA SER A 292 4.76 -8.46 -7.80
C SER A 292 4.80 -9.83 -7.13
N ASP A 293 4.21 -9.93 -5.94
CA ASP A 293 4.20 -11.16 -5.15
C ASP A 293 3.34 -12.24 -5.82
N MET A 294 2.11 -11.90 -6.26
CA MET A 294 1.23 -12.85 -6.95
C MET A 294 1.84 -13.37 -8.25
N LEU A 295 2.48 -12.52 -9.05
CA LEU A 295 3.12 -12.98 -10.29
C LEU A 295 4.31 -13.91 -10.00
N PHE A 296 5.01 -13.69 -8.89
CA PHE A 296 6.02 -14.63 -8.44
C PHE A 296 5.40 -15.97 -8.00
N GLU A 297 4.27 -15.95 -7.28
CA GLU A 297 3.54 -17.18 -6.93
C GLU A 297 3.03 -17.94 -8.17
N ALA A 298 2.63 -17.20 -9.21
CA ALA A 298 2.25 -17.76 -10.51
C ALA A 298 3.45 -18.25 -11.35
N LEU A 299 4.68 -17.91 -10.94
CA LEU A 299 5.91 -18.12 -11.70
C LEU A 299 5.85 -17.47 -13.10
N ILE A 300 5.34 -16.24 -13.16
CA ILE A 300 5.18 -15.44 -14.38
C ILE A 300 6.04 -14.18 -14.28
N LEU A 301 6.77 -13.85 -15.34
CA LEU A 301 7.56 -12.62 -15.33
C LEU A 301 6.65 -11.38 -15.43
N PRO A 302 6.91 -10.31 -14.65
CA PRO A 302 6.13 -9.07 -14.70
C PRO A 302 6.01 -8.41 -16.09
N ASN A 303 6.99 -8.66 -16.96
CA ASN A 303 7.10 -8.13 -18.31
C ASN A 303 6.56 -9.07 -19.39
N THR A 304 6.05 -10.26 -19.05
CA THR A 304 5.30 -11.11 -19.99
C THR A 304 4.09 -10.32 -20.51
N SER A 305 3.81 -10.41 -21.82
CA SER A 305 2.68 -9.67 -22.38
C SER A 305 1.35 -10.20 -21.83
N THR A 306 0.37 -9.31 -21.71
CA THR A 306 -0.97 -9.68 -21.24
C THR A 306 -1.61 -10.71 -22.18
N TYR A 307 -1.40 -10.53 -23.49
CA TYR A 307 -1.87 -11.47 -24.50
C TYR A 307 -1.30 -12.88 -24.30
N ASP A 308 0.00 -13.04 -24.06
CA ASP A 308 0.62 -14.37 -23.90
C ASP A 308 0.14 -15.08 -22.64
N VAL A 309 -0.01 -14.36 -21.53
CA VAL A 309 -0.60 -14.93 -20.31
C VAL A 309 -2.03 -15.42 -20.56
N CYS A 310 -2.83 -14.68 -21.35
CA CYS A 310 -4.20 -15.07 -21.69
C CYS A 310 -4.27 -16.20 -22.72
N LYS A 311 -3.33 -16.26 -23.67
CA LYS A 311 -3.34 -17.21 -24.79
C LYS A 311 -2.88 -18.59 -24.37
N LEU A 312 -1.85 -18.67 -23.53
CA LEU A 312 -1.22 -19.93 -23.17
C LEU A 312 -1.93 -20.54 -21.96
N ASP A 313 -2.68 -21.63 -22.16
CA ASP A 313 -3.51 -22.22 -21.10
C ASP A 313 -2.72 -22.58 -19.84
N ALA A 314 -1.48 -23.06 -19.98
CA ALA A 314 -0.61 -23.35 -18.85
C ALA A 314 -0.21 -22.10 -18.04
N LEU A 315 0.01 -20.96 -18.70
CA LEU A 315 0.25 -19.68 -18.02
C LEU A 315 -1.04 -19.15 -17.39
N TRP A 316 -2.15 -19.24 -18.15
CA TRP A 316 -3.46 -18.78 -17.69
C TRP A 316 -3.89 -19.50 -16.42
N ALA A 317 -3.82 -20.84 -16.38
CA ALA A 317 -4.24 -21.62 -15.23
C ALA A 317 -3.46 -21.25 -13.96
N ARG A 318 -2.14 -21.05 -14.06
CA ARG A 318 -1.31 -20.58 -12.93
C ARG A 318 -1.65 -19.15 -12.53
N PHE A 319 -1.84 -18.27 -13.51
CA PHE A 319 -2.20 -16.88 -13.30
C PHE A 319 -3.53 -16.76 -12.56
N GLU A 320 -4.57 -17.41 -13.07
CA GLU A 320 -5.91 -17.42 -12.49
C GLU A 320 -5.89 -17.94 -11.05
N ALA A 321 -5.27 -19.11 -10.82
CA ALA A 321 -5.13 -19.66 -9.47
C ALA A 321 -4.42 -18.68 -8.52
N ALA A 322 -3.31 -18.07 -8.96
CA ALA A 322 -2.54 -17.14 -8.13
C ALA A 322 -3.30 -15.85 -7.80
N VAL A 323 -4.15 -15.34 -8.71
CA VAL A 323 -4.98 -14.14 -8.49
C VAL A 323 -5.92 -14.33 -7.30
N PHE A 324 -6.55 -15.50 -7.16
CA PHE A 324 -7.45 -15.74 -6.03
C PHE A 324 -6.69 -16.18 -4.78
N ASN A 325 -5.76 -17.14 -4.92
CA ASN A 325 -5.03 -17.70 -3.79
C ASN A 325 -4.23 -16.65 -3.03
N TYR A 326 -3.55 -15.74 -3.73
CA TYR A 326 -2.75 -14.72 -3.07
C TYR A 326 -3.61 -13.76 -2.24
N GLN A 327 -4.74 -13.29 -2.78
CA GLN A 327 -5.60 -12.37 -2.03
C GLN A 327 -6.25 -13.07 -0.82
N GLN A 328 -6.63 -14.34 -0.96
CA GLN A 328 -7.12 -15.16 0.15
C GLN A 328 -6.05 -15.37 1.24
N GLN A 329 -4.79 -15.58 0.86
CA GLN A 329 -3.67 -15.68 1.80
C GLN A 329 -3.46 -14.37 2.57
N CYS A 330 -3.47 -13.23 1.87
CA CYS A 330 -3.37 -11.92 2.53
C CYS A 330 -4.53 -11.69 3.51
N TYR A 331 -5.76 -12.05 3.13
CA TYR A 331 -6.91 -11.96 4.01
C TYR A 331 -6.76 -12.84 5.25
N SER A 332 -6.36 -14.09 5.05
CA SER A 332 -6.16 -15.06 6.13
C SER A 332 -5.08 -14.60 7.10
N LEU A 333 -3.97 -14.04 6.59
CA LEU A 333 -2.92 -13.45 7.43
C LEU A 333 -3.44 -12.31 8.31
N ILE A 334 -4.32 -11.44 7.79
CA ILE A 334 -4.80 -10.29 8.54
C ILE A 334 -5.86 -10.69 9.57
N HIS A 335 -6.67 -11.71 9.28
CA HIS A 335 -7.73 -12.19 10.17
C HIS A 335 -7.30 -13.29 11.12
N ALA A 336 -6.15 -13.92 10.91
CA ALA A 336 -5.62 -14.91 11.82
C ALA A 336 -5.43 -14.35 13.25
N PRO A 337 -5.51 -15.22 14.28
CA PRO A 337 -5.28 -14.83 15.66
C PRO A 337 -3.99 -14.01 15.83
N GLN A 338 -4.02 -13.05 16.76
CA GLN A 338 -2.86 -12.18 16.99
C GLN A 338 -1.66 -12.95 17.55
N GLU A 339 -1.90 -14.08 18.21
CA GLU A 339 -0.84 -14.98 18.74
C GLU A 339 -0.02 -15.60 17.60
N ASP A 340 -0.68 -15.92 16.48
CA ASP A 340 -0.06 -16.56 15.32
C ASP A 340 0.71 -15.55 14.46
N THR A 341 0.11 -14.37 14.24
CA THR A 341 0.61 -13.41 13.24
C THR A 341 1.40 -12.26 13.84
N LYS A 342 1.16 -11.96 15.12
CA LYS A 342 1.69 -10.79 15.84
C LYS A 342 1.34 -9.46 15.16
N LEU A 343 0.33 -9.45 14.28
CA LEU A 343 -0.25 -8.25 13.67
C LEU A 343 -1.21 -7.58 14.66
N SER A 344 -0.67 -6.74 15.52
CA SER A 344 -1.45 -6.01 16.52
C SER A 344 -2.18 -4.81 15.91
N TYR A 345 -3.21 -4.31 16.61
CA TYR A 345 -3.91 -3.10 16.20
C TYR A 345 -2.98 -1.89 16.20
N ILE A 346 -3.19 -0.99 15.23
CA ILE A 346 -2.62 0.36 15.19
C ILE A 346 -3.26 1.20 16.30
N SER A 347 -4.59 1.11 16.41
CA SER A 347 -5.39 1.77 17.44
C SER A 347 -4.92 1.41 18.85
N GLY A 348 -4.98 2.38 19.77
CA GLY A 348 -4.68 2.16 21.18
C GLY A 348 -4.51 3.45 21.98
N LEU A 349 -4.12 3.31 23.25
CA LEU A 349 -3.90 4.45 24.17
C LEU A 349 -2.76 5.38 23.75
N LYS A 350 -1.82 4.87 22.94
CA LYS A 350 -0.71 5.64 22.36
C LYS A 350 -0.82 5.57 20.83
N PRO A 351 -1.78 6.29 20.23
CA PRO A 351 -2.14 6.10 18.83
C PRO A 351 -1.07 6.55 17.84
N PHE A 352 -0.16 7.45 18.25
CA PHE A 352 0.93 7.95 17.41
C PHE A 352 2.27 7.31 17.75
N ARG A 353 2.27 5.98 17.96
CA ARG A 353 3.47 5.17 18.14
C ARG A 353 3.74 4.31 16.91
N PHE A 354 5.01 4.01 16.65
CA PHE A 354 5.34 2.98 15.67
C PHE A 354 5.24 1.59 16.27
N ASN A 355 4.48 0.74 15.62
CA ASN A 355 4.38 -0.66 15.99
C ASN A 355 5.45 -1.49 15.26
N TYR A 356 6.66 -1.49 15.80
CA TYR A 356 7.82 -2.14 15.15
C TYR A 356 7.62 -3.63 14.92
N GLU A 357 7.11 -4.34 15.92
CA GLU A 357 6.90 -5.79 15.80
C GLU A 357 5.84 -6.09 14.74
N ALA A 358 4.68 -5.43 14.77
CA ALA A 358 3.65 -5.65 13.77
C ALA A 358 4.12 -5.26 12.35
N HIS A 359 4.90 -4.19 12.22
CA HIS A 359 5.54 -3.83 10.95
C HIS A 359 6.49 -4.93 10.47
N LYS A 360 7.38 -5.42 11.33
CA LYS A 360 8.34 -6.49 11.01
C LYS A 360 7.61 -7.76 10.57
N HIS A 361 6.53 -8.13 11.26
CA HIS A 361 5.71 -9.28 10.90
C HIS A 361 5.00 -9.09 9.57
N TYR A 362 4.41 -7.92 9.32
CA TYR A 362 3.79 -7.62 8.03
C TYR A 362 4.82 -7.62 6.87
N ILE A 363 5.98 -6.99 7.04
CA ILE A 363 7.02 -6.98 6.00
C ILE A 363 7.55 -8.39 5.73
N SER A 364 7.55 -9.28 6.74
CA SER A 364 7.96 -10.67 6.54
C SER A 364 7.03 -11.43 5.59
N SER A 365 5.75 -11.05 5.50
CA SER A 365 4.77 -11.67 4.59
C SER A 365 4.82 -11.14 3.16
N ILE A 366 5.55 -10.05 2.89
CA ILE A 366 5.80 -9.58 1.52
C ILE A 366 6.79 -10.55 0.89
N THR A 367 6.50 -11.12 -0.28
CA THR A 367 7.41 -12.12 -0.86
C THR A 367 8.53 -11.47 -1.65
N THR A 368 8.22 -10.55 -2.56
CA THR A 368 9.17 -10.03 -3.57
C THR A 368 9.33 -8.53 -3.54
N TYR A 369 8.25 -7.79 -3.26
CA TYR A 369 8.22 -6.35 -3.50
C TYR A 369 9.32 -5.60 -2.72
N ARG A 370 10.25 -4.98 -3.46
CA ARG A 370 11.40 -4.23 -2.93
C ARG A 370 12.34 -5.00 -1.98
N LYS A 371 12.30 -6.34 -1.96
CA LYS A 371 13.31 -7.13 -1.25
C LYS A 371 14.61 -7.18 -2.03
N MET A 372 15.73 -7.38 -1.34
CA MET A 372 17.04 -7.58 -1.96
C MET A 372 17.26 -9.06 -2.31
N GLU A 373 16.76 -9.94 -1.47
CA GLU A 373 16.77 -11.39 -1.67
C GLU A 373 15.45 -11.99 -1.19
N ILE A 374 15.09 -13.14 -1.73
CA ILE A 374 14.01 -13.97 -1.19
C ILE A 374 14.55 -15.31 -0.74
N ARG A 375 13.83 -15.95 0.17
CA ARG A 375 14.11 -17.31 0.62
C ARG A 375 12.94 -18.19 0.22
N ILE A 376 13.22 -19.19 -0.60
CA ILE A 376 12.22 -20.21 -0.94
C ILE A 376 12.56 -21.53 -0.26
N THR A 377 11.53 -22.24 0.19
CA THR A 377 11.69 -23.54 0.84
C THR A 377 12.17 -24.58 -0.16
N SER A 378 12.85 -25.62 0.32
CA SER A 378 13.27 -26.74 -0.53
C SER A 378 12.09 -27.46 -1.20
N ALA A 379 10.92 -27.47 -0.55
CA ALA A 379 9.67 -27.97 -1.13
C ALA A 379 9.24 -27.13 -2.34
N ARG A 380 9.16 -25.80 -2.19
CA ARG A 380 8.82 -24.88 -3.29
C ARG A 380 9.85 -24.92 -4.42
N TRP A 381 11.13 -25.04 -4.09
CA TRP A 381 12.20 -25.24 -5.08
C TRP A 381 12.00 -26.51 -5.90
N SER A 382 11.65 -27.62 -5.23
CA SER A 382 11.39 -28.91 -5.88
C SER A 382 10.16 -28.86 -6.76
N GLU A 383 9.09 -28.21 -6.30
CA GLU A 383 7.88 -27.95 -7.10
C GLU A 383 8.22 -27.19 -8.39
N ILE A 384 8.95 -26.08 -8.29
CA ILE A 384 9.41 -25.29 -9.45
C ILE A 384 10.21 -26.15 -10.42
N LYS A 385 11.09 -27.01 -9.90
CA LYS A 385 11.91 -27.92 -10.71
C LYS A 385 11.04 -28.95 -11.42
N ASN A 386 10.07 -29.54 -10.73
CA ASN A 386 9.15 -30.54 -11.29
C ASN A 386 8.24 -29.95 -12.37
N LEU A 387 7.90 -28.67 -12.26
CA LEU A 387 7.18 -27.93 -13.30
C LEU A 387 8.04 -27.58 -14.53
N GLY A 388 9.34 -27.88 -14.53
CA GLY A 388 10.27 -27.48 -15.59
C GLY A 388 10.58 -25.97 -15.61
N LEU A 389 10.23 -25.24 -14.54
CA LEU A 389 10.29 -23.78 -14.49
C LEU A 389 11.58 -23.26 -13.82
N ILE A 390 12.52 -24.13 -13.47
CA ILE A 390 13.77 -23.73 -12.81
C ILE A 390 14.60 -22.74 -13.63
N ASN A 391 14.52 -22.84 -14.96
CA ASN A 391 15.23 -21.94 -15.85
C ASN A 391 14.61 -20.53 -15.88
N LEU A 392 13.45 -20.28 -15.25
CA LEU A 392 12.89 -18.93 -15.11
C LEU A 392 13.86 -17.95 -14.43
N PHE A 393 14.76 -18.47 -13.60
CA PHE A 393 15.75 -17.68 -12.88
C PHE A 393 17.07 -17.50 -13.64
N ASN A 394 17.21 -18.17 -14.79
CA ASN A 394 18.39 -18.08 -15.63
C ASN A 394 18.22 -16.92 -16.63
N PRO A 395 19.09 -15.90 -16.62
CA PRO A 395 19.02 -14.80 -17.57
C PRO A 395 19.27 -15.22 -19.02
N ARG A 396 19.80 -16.42 -19.28
CA ARG A 396 19.96 -17.00 -20.62
C ARG A 396 18.73 -17.77 -21.09
N ALA A 397 17.75 -18.02 -20.21
CA ALA A 397 16.58 -18.78 -20.62
C ALA A 397 15.66 -17.94 -21.50
N ARG A 398 15.10 -18.56 -22.54
CA ARG A 398 14.01 -18.03 -23.35
C ARG A 398 12.71 -18.72 -23.03
N MET A 399 11.64 -17.95 -22.85
CA MET A 399 10.31 -18.53 -22.71
C MET A 399 9.84 -19.10 -24.04
N GLN A 400 9.46 -20.37 -24.05
CA GLN A 400 8.86 -21.01 -25.22
C GLN A 400 7.35 -20.74 -25.30
N PRO A 401 6.72 -20.93 -26.48
CA PRO A 401 5.27 -20.81 -26.64
C PRO A 401 4.45 -21.73 -25.73
N ASN A 402 5.01 -22.80 -25.19
CA ASN A 402 4.33 -23.67 -24.22
C ASN A 402 4.44 -23.17 -22.77
N GLY A 403 5.08 -22.01 -22.53
CA GLY A 403 5.27 -21.44 -21.20
C GLY A 403 6.39 -22.11 -20.38
N ILE A 404 7.27 -22.89 -21.02
CA ILE A 404 8.44 -23.51 -20.40
C ILE A 404 9.71 -22.74 -20.82
N PRO A 405 10.58 -22.34 -19.87
CA PRO A 405 11.85 -21.68 -20.17
C PRO A 405 12.94 -22.67 -20.61
N ILE A 406 13.60 -22.41 -21.74
CA ILE A 406 14.76 -23.19 -22.23
C ILE A 406 15.99 -22.31 -22.23
N VAL A 407 17.12 -22.80 -21.70
CA VAL A 407 18.39 -22.07 -21.73
C VAL A 407 18.87 -21.94 -23.16
N ASP A 408 19.02 -20.70 -23.63
CA ASP A 408 19.63 -20.42 -24.92
C ASP A 408 21.15 -20.36 -24.76
N GLU A 409 21.81 -21.41 -25.24
CA GLU A 409 23.25 -21.53 -25.15
C GLU A 409 23.97 -20.47 -25.99
N SER A 410 23.32 -19.92 -27.02
CA SER A 410 23.91 -18.95 -27.95
C SER A 410 24.13 -17.57 -27.34
N LEU A 411 23.54 -17.26 -26.17
CA LEU A 411 23.62 -15.94 -25.54
C LEU A 411 24.95 -15.62 -24.84
N GLY A 412 26.01 -16.40 -25.07
CA GLY A 412 27.35 -16.13 -24.54
C GLY A 412 27.49 -16.25 -23.02
N PRO A 413 28.72 -16.33 -22.50
CA PRO A 413 28.99 -16.39 -21.06
C PRO A 413 28.80 -15.03 -20.36
N GLU A 414 28.72 -13.90 -21.04
CA GLU A 414 28.55 -12.56 -20.42
C GLU A 414 27.25 -12.40 -19.60
N PHE A 415 26.25 -13.27 -19.81
CA PHE A 415 25.03 -13.34 -19.00
C PHE A 415 25.15 -14.27 -17.76
N THR A 416 26.34 -14.81 -17.45
CA THR A 416 26.57 -15.81 -16.36
C THR A 416 26.66 -15.22 -14.94
N VAL A 417 26.00 -14.09 -14.66
CA VAL A 417 25.98 -13.52 -13.31
C VAL A 417 25.31 -14.49 -12.34
N GLU A 418 26.10 -15.00 -11.38
CA GLU A 418 25.72 -15.88 -10.27
C GLU A 418 24.52 -16.79 -10.55
N TYR A 419 24.79 -17.89 -11.26
CA TYR A 419 23.85 -18.99 -11.32
C TYR A 419 23.47 -19.39 -9.89
N MET A 420 22.18 -19.48 -9.61
CA MET A 420 21.72 -19.98 -8.32
C MET A 420 22.25 -21.39 -8.13
N LYS A 421 23.17 -21.55 -7.18
CA LYS A 421 23.42 -22.87 -6.63
C LYS A 421 22.14 -23.24 -5.88
N GLY A 422 21.56 -24.39 -6.21
CA GLY A 422 20.41 -24.93 -5.49
C GLY A 422 20.67 -25.02 -3.98
N PRO A 423 19.70 -25.48 -3.18
CA PRO A 423 19.90 -25.57 -1.74
C PRO A 423 21.19 -26.35 -1.47
N ARG A 424 22.08 -25.80 -0.62
CA ARG A 424 23.25 -26.56 -0.15
C ARG A 424 22.73 -27.87 0.45
N ARG A 425 23.53 -28.95 0.38
CA ARG A 425 23.14 -30.23 1.01
C ARG A 425 22.70 -29.95 2.46
N ASN A 426 21.48 -30.36 2.81
CA ASN A 426 20.79 -30.13 4.09
C ASN A 426 20.26 -28.70 4.38
N ALA A 427 20.32 -27.76 3.42
CA ALA A 427 19.67 -26.46 3.58
C ALA A 427 18.15 -26.58 3.37
N GLN A 428 17.39 -25.99 4.30
CA GLN A 428 15.93 -25.94 4.22
C GLN A 428 15.41 -24.86 3.26
N THR A 429 16.27 -23.92 2.86
CA THR A 429 15.90 -22.79 2.00
C THR A 429 16.98 -22.46 0.98
N VAL A 430 16.56 -21.85 -0.12
CA VAL A 430 17.41 -21.28 -1.18
C VAL A 430 17.25 -19.76 -1.17
N GLN A 431 18.37 -19.05 -1.16
CA GLN A 431 18.40 -17.59 -1.30
C GLN A 431 18.47 -17.20 -2.78
N ILE A 432 17.60 -16.30 -3.20
CA ILE A 432 17.53 -15.83 -4.59
C ILE A 432 17.67 -14.31 -4.62
N PRO A 433 18.61 -13.75 -5.40
CA PRO A 433 18.71 -12.30 -5.55
C PRO A 433 17.50 -11.73 -6.30
N MET A 434 17.03 -10.58 -5.82
CA MET A 434 15.91 -9.87 -6.42
C MET A 434 16.36 -8.89 -7.49
N ARG A 435 15.54 -8.78 -8.54
CA ARG A 435 15.71 -7.84 -9.63
C ARG A 435 14.58 -6.81 -9.62
N ARG A 436 14.92 -5.60 -10.07
CA ARG A 436 14.01 -4.52 -10.37
C ARG A 436 13.96 -4.35 -11.89
N ILE A 437 12.76 -4.45 -12.45
CA ILE A 437 12.50 -4.28 -13.88
C ILE A 437 11.79 -2.94 -14.09
N GLN A 438 12.33 -2.10 -14.97
CA GLN A 438 11.68 -0.87 -15.39
C GLN A 438 10.71 -1.15 -16.54
N LEU A 439 9.41 -0.91 -16.29
CA LEU A 439 8.32 -1.09 -17.25
C LEU A 439 7.79 0.27 -17.69
N ARG A 440 7.70 0.51 -19.01
CA ARG A 440 7.08 1.72 -19.58
C ARG A 440 5.57 1.60 -19.55
N THR A 441 4.85 2.69 -19.27
CA THR A 441 3.39 2.70 -19.28
C THR A 441 2.76 2.90 -20.66
N GLY A 442 3.55 3.23 -21.70
CA GLY A 442 3.04 3.49 -23.05
C GLY A 442 4.13 3.65 -24.13
N PRO A 443 3.71 3.91 -25.41
CA PRO A 443 4.51 4.03 -26.67
C PRO A 443 5.71 4.92 -26.60
N LYS A 444 5.55 6.05 -25.95
CA LYS A 444 6.45 7.17 -26.12
C LYS A 444 7.60 7.01 -25.13
N ALA A 445 8.79 7.41 -25.55
CA ALA A 445 9.94 7.46 -24.64
C ALA A 445 9.70 8.39 -23.42
N SER A 446 8.82 9.38 -23.59
CA SER A 446 8.37 10.30 -22.53
C SER A 446 7.34 9.68 -21.58
N ASP A 447 6.82 8.48 -21.87
CA ASP A 447 5.84 7.85 -20.99
C ASP A 447 6.47 7.46 -19.65
N LYS A 448 5.66 7.56 -18.61
CA LYS A 448 6.11 7.26 -17.25
C LYS A 448 6.57 5.80 -17.18
N SER A 449 7.60 5.58 -16.39
CA SER A 449 8.03 4.22 -16.05
C SER A 449 7.55 3.86 -14.65
N VAL A 450 7.25 2.57 -14.46
CA VAL A 450 7.03 1.98 -13.14
C VAL A 450 8.01 0.84 -12.94
N PHE A 451 8.29 0.52 -11.68
CA PHE A 451 9.13 -0.62 -11.34
C PHE A 451 8.27 -1.82 -10.94
N ALA A 452 8.64 -2.98 -11.46
CA ALA A 452 8.23 -4.29 -10.94
C ALA A 452 9.43 -4.97 -10.28
N TYR A 453 9.15 -5.89 -9.36
CA TYR A 453 10.16 -6.58 -8.57
C TYR A 453 9.96 -8.08 -8.74
N THR A 454 11.01 -8.80 -9.10
CA THR A 454 10.93 -10.25 -9.31
C THR A 454 12.30 -10.89 -9.18
N PRO A 455 12.40 -12.12 -8.68
CA PRO A 455 13.63 -12.92 -8.77
C PRO A 455 13.78 -13.59 -10.14
N LEU A 456 12.76 -13.56 -11.00
CA LEU A 456 12.78 -14.19 -12.32
C LEU A 456 13.65 -13.37 -13.29
N ALA A 457 14.32 -14.04 -14.23
CA ALA A 457 15.34 -13.46 -15.11
C ALA A 457 15.21 -13.86 -16.58
N CYS A 458 14.37 -14.83 -16.90
CA CYS A 458 14.18 -15.35 -18.26
C CYS A 458 13.85 -14.24 -19.27
N ILE A 459 14.50 -14.32 -20.44
CA ILE A 459 14.28 -13.47 -21.60
C ILE A 459 13.01 -13.95 -22.32
N PHE A 460 12.16 -13.01 -22.71
CA PHE A 460 11.11 -13.27 -23.70
C PHE A 460 11.63 -12.80 -25.06
N ASP A 461 11.61 -13.69 -26.07
CA ASP A 461 12.21 -13.42 -27.38
C ASP A 461 11.53 -12.25 -28.10
N HIS A 462 12.30 -11.19 -28.36
CA HIS A 462 11.87 -9.96 -29.03
C HIS A 462 11.37 -10.17 -30.47
N LYS A 463 11.81 -11.23 -31.16
CA LYS A 463 11.37 -11.54 -32.53
C LYS A 463 10.04 -12.28 -32.56
N LEU A 464 9.73 -13.04 -31.51
CA LEU A 464 8.51 -13.85 -31.45
C LEU A 464 7.33 -13.09 -30.83
N LEU A 465 7.62 -12.09 -29.98
CA LEU A 465 6.61 -11.36 -29.21
C LEU A 465 6.99 -9.87 -29.21
N GLY A 466 6.20 -9.02 -29.88
CA GLY A 466 6.49 -7.63 -30.23
C GLY A 466 6.70 -6.69 -29.04
N TRP A 467 7.87 -6.79 -28.41
CA TRP A 467 8.08 -6.32 -27.06
C TRP A 467 8.30 -4.81 -26.92
N TRP A 468 7.87 -4.32 -25.77
CA TRP A 468 8.21 -3.02 -25.22
C TRP A 468 9.55 -3.13 -24.52
N ALA A 469 10.57 -2.40 -24.98
CA ALA A 469 11.91 -2.46 -24.39
C ALA A 469 11.87 -2.24 -22.87
N THR A 470 12.27 -3.25 -22.09
CA THR A 470 12.63 -3.05 -20.69
C THR A 470 13.91 -2.20 -20.66
N ASN A 471 13.78 -0.93 -20.31
CA ASN A 471 14.91 0.01 -20.30
C ASN A 471 15.94 -0.25 -19.19
N GLY A 472 15.73 -1.25 -18.34
CA GLY A 472 16.61 -1.51 -17.22
C GLY A 472 16.15 -2.68 -16.39
N VAL A 473 17.01 -3.68 -16.32
CA VAL A 473 16.99 -4.71 -15.28
C VAL A 473 18.21 -4.44 -14.39
N SER A 474 17.97 -4.28 -13.10
CA SER A 474 19.04 -4.08 -12.12
C SER A 474 18.77 -4.92 -10.90
N PHE A 475 19.80 -5.43 -10.23
CA PHE A 475 19.63 -6.00 -8.90
C PHE A 475 19.11 -4.97 -7.91
N MET A 476 18.38 -5.44 -6.89
CA MET A 476 17.86 -4.58 -5.85
C MET A 476 18.99 -4.07 -4.95
N PRO A 477 19.20 -2.74 -4.86
CA PRO A 477 20.35 -2.18 -4.14
C PRO A 477 20.14 -2.10 -2.61
N TYR A 478 18.93 -2.35 -2.13
CA TYR A 478 18.55 -2.31 -0.73
C TYR A 478 17.36 -3.22 -0.47
N ASP A 479 17.26 -3.70 0.78
CA ASP A 479 16.10 -4.45 1.24
C ASP A 479 15.11 -3.53 1.95
N VAL A 480 13.84 -3.68 1.60
CA VAL A 480 12.71 -2.98 2.21
C VAL A 480 12.58 -3.22 3.71
N SER A 481 12.99 -4.39 4.21
CA SER A 481 13.01 -4.71 5.65
C SER A 481 13.91 -3.78 6.45
N ASN A 482 14.88 -3.16 5.79
CA ASN A 482 15.85 -2.25 6.39
C ASN A 482 15.44 -0.78 6.22
N ILE A 483 14.29 -0.50 5.59
CA ILE A 483 13.81 0.84 5.29
C ILE A 483 12.49 1.08 6.01
N HIS A 484 12.57 1.53 7.25
CA HIS A 484 11.39 1.91 8.02
C HIS A 484 10.86 3.30 7.63
N ASN A 485 11.73 4.18 7.10
CA ASN A 485 11.43 5.61 6.97
C ASN A 485 10.91 6.07 5.61
N ALA A 486 10.98 5.21 4.60
CA ALA A 486 10.61 5.54 3.22
C ALA A 486 9.65 4.52 2.60
N THR A 487 9.08 3.65 3.43
CA THR A 487 8.11 2.65 3.00
C THR A 487 6.73 3.06 3.47
N THR A 488 5.79 3.08 2.54
CA THR A 488 4.35 3.17 2.81
C THR A 488 3.75 1.78 2.69
N LEU A 489 4.50 0.76 3.11
CA LEU A 489 4.18 -0.64 2.92
C LEU A 489 3.47 -1.17 4.16
N GLY A 490 2.18 -1.37 3.97
CA GLY A 490 1.34 -1.94 5.00
C GLY A 490 0.90 -0.95 6.08
N PRO A 491 0.05 -1.45 6.99
CA PRO A 491 -0.69 -0.61 7.93
C PRO A 491 0.17 0.14 8.94
N TYR A 492 1.40 -0.32 9.19
CA TYR A 492 2.24 0.16 10.29
C TYR A 492 3.33 1.15 9.85
N SER A 493 3.55 1.32 8.54
CA SER A 493 4.65 2.12 8.03
C SER A 493 4.23 3.53 7.59
N PHE A 494 3.07 4.02 8.02
CA PHE A 494 2.66 5.39 7.66
C PHE A 494 3.56 6.43 8.32
N ARG A 495 3.70 7.57 7.62
CA ARG A 495 4.62 8.63 8.02
C ARG A 495 4.42 9.10 9.46
N VAL A 496 3.18 9.19 9.95
CA VAL A 496 2.92 9.55 11.36
C VAL A 496 3.58 8.60 12.35
N PHE A 497 3.46 7.29 12.11
CA PHE A 497 4.06 6.27 12.96
C PHE A 497 5.57 6.22 12.78
N VAL A 498 6.03 6.25 11.54
CA VAL A 498 7.44 6.20 11.20
C VAL A 498 8.22 7.38 11.76
N SER A 499 7.67 8.60 11.65
CA SER A 499 8.22 9.78 12.30
C SER A 499 8.27 9.64 13.82
N ALA A 500 7.40 8.81 14.41
CA ALA A 500 7.46 8.46 15.82
C ALA A 500 8.53 7.37 16.13
N ASN A 501 8.80 6.43 15.22
CA ASN A 501 9.76 5.33 15.43
C ASN A 501 11.23 5.77 15.51
N HIS A 502 11.60 6.85 14.82
CA HIS A 502 13.00 7.27 14.66
C HIS A 502 13.73 7.48 16.01
N THR A 503 12.97 7.57 17.10
CA THR A 503 13.42 7.79 18.48
C THR A 503 13.90 6.54 19.20
N SER A 504 13.24 5.39 19.05
CA SER A 504 13.42 4.28 20.01
C SER A 504 14.59 3.37 19.67
N LEU A 505 14.79 3.04 18.40
CA LEU A 505 15.83 2.10 17.96
C LEU A 505 17.14 2.78 17.57
N THR A 506 17.08 3.98 16.99
CA THR A 506 18.28 4.70 16.55
C THR A 506 19.00 5.43 17.69
N LEU A 507 18.34 5.77 18.80
CA LEU A 507 18.99 6.56 19.86
C LEU A 507 19.72 5.73 20.92
N LYS A 508 19.69 4.38 20.85
CA LYS A 508 20.61 3.55 21.62
C LYS A 508 22.00 3.61 20.95
N GLY A 509 22.76 4.68 21.23
CA GLY A 509 24.18 4.79 20.90
C GLY A 509 24.57 5.72 19.74
N THR A 510 23.68 6.57 19.20
CA THR A 510 24.05 7.48 18.10
C THR A 510 24.87 8.69 18.52
N THR A 511 25.88 8.99 17.71
CA THR A 511 26.74 10.17 17.82
C THR A 511 25.99 11.45 17.44
N GLU A 512 26.53 12.62 17.81
CA GLU A 512 25.96 13.93 17.47
C GLU A 512 25.82 14.16 15.94
N LYS A 513 26.72 13.54 15.16
CA LYS A 513 26.70 13.56 13.69
C LYS A 513 25.50 12.79 13.10
N ASP A 514 25.10 11.68 13.72
CA ASP A 514 23.92 10.92 13.31
C ASP A 514 22.64 11.73 13.59
N ARG A 515 22.60 12.45 14.72
CA ARG A 515 21.52 13.40 15.03
C ARG A 515 21.42 14.52 13.99
N ALA A 516 22.56 15.06 13.53
CA ALA A 516 22.61 16.10 12.49
C ALA A 516 22.17 15.61 11.09
N MET A 517 22.54 14.38 10.70
CA MET A 517 22.04 13.76 9.45
C MET A 517 20.53 13.53 9.49
N ASN A 518 19.98 13.12 10.63
CA ASN A 518 18.54 12.93 10.81
C ASN A 518 17.76 14.26 10.73
N LYS A 519 18.35 15.35 11.23
CA LYS A 519 17.79 16.71 11.10
C LYS A 519 17.70 17.16 9.64
N LYS A 520 18.67 16.79 8.79
CA LYS A 520 18.61 17.01 7.32
C LYS A 520 17.58 16.11 6.63
N ALA A 521 17.40 14.86 7.07
CA ALA A 521 16.42 13.93 6.50
C ALA A 521 14.95 14.40 6.68
N TYR A 522 14.68 15.24 7.67
CA TYR A 522 13.35 15.83 7.91
C TYR A 522 12.93 16.90 6.89
N HIS A 523 13.88 17.48 6.13
CA HIS A 523 13.64 18.71 5.34
C HIS A 523 14.02 18.64 3.85
N GLY A 524 14.54 17.53 3.30
CA GLY A 524 14.93 17.45 1.89
C GLY A 524 14.41 16.20 1.14
N PRO A 525 14.25 16.26 -0.20
CA PRO A 525 14.12 15.05 -1.00
C PRO A 525 15.37 14.20 -0.84
N ILE A 526 15.20 12.97 -0.34
CA ILE A 526 16.32 12.10 0.03
C ILE A 526 16.98 11.53 -1.24
N ARG A 527 18.21 11.96 -1.54
CA ARG A 527 19.15 11.20 -2.38
C ARG A 527 19.92 10.22 -1.49
N ILE A 528 19.59 8.93 -1.57
CA ILE A 528 20.28 7.86 -0.85
C ILE A 528 21.54 7.47 -1.63
N GLU A 529 22.64 8.20 -1.43
CA GLU A 529 23.99 7.78 -1.90
C GLU A 529 25.09 7.90 -0.83
N GLN A 530 24.81 8.51 0.32
CA GLN A 530 25.89 8.94 1.23
C GLN A 530 26.17 8.01 2.44
N VAL A 531 25.25 7.10 2.80
CA VAL A 531 25.44 6.21 3.96
C VAL A 531 26.54 5.17 3.72
N GLY A 532 26.68 4.68 2.49
CA GLY A 532 27.75 3.74 2.11
C GLY A 532 29.15 4.38 2.14
N ARG A 533 29.26 5.64 1.70
CA ARG A 533 30.54 6.38 1.69
C ARG A 533 31.00 6.74 3.11
N ALA A 534 30.08 7.11 4.00
CA ALA A 534 30.40 7.40 5.40
C ALA A 534 30.92 6.17 6.14
N ARG A 535 30.30 4.99 5.95
CA ARG A 535 30.77 3.73 6.54
C ARG A 535 32.14 3.29 6.00
N ARG A 536 32.41 3.48 4.69
CA ARG A 536 33.74 3.20 4.12
C ARG A 536 34.82 4.14 4.66
N ARG A 537 34.52 5.44 4.80
CA ARG A 537 35.46 6.42 5.39
C ARG A 537 35.74 6.10 6.85
N ALA A 538 34.71 5.83 7.66
CA ALA A 538 34.89 5.47 9.07
C ALA A 538 35.72 4.19 9.25
N ARG A 539 35.51 3.16 8.41
CA ARG A 539 36.33 1.95 8.44
C ARG A 539 37.79 2.21 8.05
N LYS A 540 38.02 3.07 7.05
CA LYS A 540 39.38 3.44 6.62
C LYS A 540 40.11 4.22 7.73
N THR A 541 39.46 5.21 8.33
CA THR A 541 40.01 6.01 9.43
C THR A 541 40.30 5.15 10.67
N MET A 542 39.39 4.24 11.04
CA MET A 542 39.63 3.31 12.16
C MET A 542 40.79 2.34 11.90
N ALA A 543 40.97 1.91 10.64
CA ALA A 543 42.09 1.06 10.26
C ALA A 543 43.43 1.82 10.31
N GLU A 544 43.46 3.08 9.90
CA GLU A 544 44.63 3.96 9.97
C GLU A 544 45.01 4.28 11.42
N ILE A 545 44.05 4.65 12.27
CA ILE A 545 44.28 4.88 13.70
C ILE A 545 44.81 3.60 14.36
N LYS A 546 44.26 2.43 14.03
CA LYS A 546 44.74 1.18 14.60
C LYS A 546 46.18 0.88 14.20
N LYS A 547 46.63 1.29 13.02
CA LYS A 547 48.03 1.14 12.59
C LYS A 547 48.99 2.01 13.40
N THR A 548 48.57 3.19 13.84
CA THR A 548 49.41 4.13 14.60
C THR A 548 49.40 3.89 16.11
N MET A 549 48.42 3.14 16.64
CA MET A 549 48.36 2.81 18.06
C MET A 549 49.44 1.80 18.46
N THR A 550 50.14 2.11 19.55
CA THR A 550 51.08 1.22 20.25
C THR A 550 50.34 0.02 20.87
N LYS A 551 51.08 -1.05 21.21
CA LYS A 551 50.50 -2.27 21.78
C LYS A 551 49.74 -2.00 23.08
N ALA A 552 50.29 -1.16 23.96
CA ALA A 552 49.66 -0.76 25.22
C ALA A 552 48.33 -0.03 25.00
N GLU A 553 48.27 0.91 24.05
CA GLU A 553 47.03 1.65 23.73
C GLU A 553 45.94 0.73 23.15
N ARG A 554 46.33 -0.29 22.38
CA ARG A 554 45.37 -1.28 21.85
C ARG A 554 44.76 -2.13 22.95
N GLU A 555 45.55 -2.50 23.96
CA GLU A 555 45.09 -3.29 25.12
C GLU A 555 44.18 -2.46 26.04
N GLU A 556 44.51 -1.19 26.28
CA GLU A 556 43.69 -0.22 27.01
C GLU A 556 42.32 0.00 26.33
N ALA A 557 42.33 0.23 25.01
CA ALA A 557 41.10 0.41 24.22
C ALA A 557 40.23 -0.85 24.21
N ALA A 558 40.83 -2.05 24.18
CA ALA A 558 40.11 -3.31 24.27
C ALA A 558 39.46 -3.51 25.65
N LYS A 559 40.16 -3.17 26.75
CA LYS A 559 39.60 -3.18 28.11
C LYS A 559 38.41 -2.23 28.25
N GLN A 560 38.51 -1.01 27.70
CA GLN A 560 37.40 -0.05 27.73
C GLN A 560 36.19 -0.50 26.90
N ALA A 561 36.42 -1.11 25.73
CA ALA A 561 35.36 -1.69 24.91
C ALA A 561 34.67 -2.88 25.61
N GLY A 562 35.43 -3.70 26.35
CA GLY A 562 34.90 -4.79 27.17
C GLY A 562 34.03 -4.31 28.33
N LYS A 563 34.43 -3.24 29.03
CA LYS A 563 33.61 -2.59 30.08
C LYS A 563 32.28 -2.05 29.51
N ARG A 564 32.30 -1.43 28.32
CA ARG A 564 31.09 -0.90 27.66
C ARG A 564 30.13 -1.95 27.11
N LYS A 565 30.55 -3.21 26.97
CA LYS A 565 29.65 -4.32 26.60
C LYS A 565 29.01 -5.01 27.81
N ARG A 566 29.55 -4.77 29.01
CA ARG A 566 29.03 -5.31 30.28
C ARG A 566 28.05 -4.36 30.99
N LEU A 567 28.08 -3.07 30.64
CA LEU A 567 27.00 -2.10 30.88
C LEU A 567 26.00 -2.14 29.72
#